data_AF-A0AAN8XDZ4-F1
#
_entry.id   AF-A0AAN8XDZ4-F1
#
_cell.length_a   1.000
_cell.length_b   1.000
_cell.length_c   1.000
_cell.angle_alpha   90.00
_cell.angle_beta   90.00
_cell.angle_gamma   90.00
#
_symmetry.space_group_name_H-M   'P 1'
#
loop_
_entity.id
_entity.type
_entity.pdbx_description
1 polymer ?
#
loop_
_entity_poly.entity_id
_entity_poly.type
_entity_poly.pdbx_seq_one_letter_code
_entity_poly.pdbx_strand_id
1 'polypeptide(L)'
;MGCCCSTEQENLSQDGEVNERTHLLSDPVSNNYQVNPSSNEYGNHYSSSVTQKSDEQSALNRILQLTASNIIDVGALECHTLEQHEYIERVRLYNQRLHTLASVKNGVRSRHEPQLLCDIPAAERILSAQPISSADLSLMLTSSQKIVTALSQVRVEHKEDLVVPFGIP
;
A
#
# COMPACT_ATOMS: atom_id res chain seq x y z
N MET A 1 -32.32 0.98 0.81
CA MET A 1 -32.73 1.75 2.00
C MET A 1 -32.47 0.88 3.22
N GLY A 2 -31.44 1.18 4.03
CA GLY A 2 -31.17 0.41 5.24
C GLY A 2 -29.72 0.49 5.70
N CYS A 3 -29.30 1.70 6.07
CA CYS A 3 -28.07 1.98 6.82
C CYS A 3 -28.28 1.58 8.29
N CYS A 4 -27.30 0.90 8.91
CA CYS A 4 -27.16 0.82 10.37
C CYS A 4 -25.67 0.78 10.75
N CYS A 5 -25.10 1.96 10.97
CA CYS A 5 -23.93 2.15 11.82
C CYS A 5 -24.37 2.54 13.23
N SER A 6 -23.44 2.37 14.19
CA SER A 6 -23.42 2.85 15.60
C SER A 6 -24.08 1.87 16.62
N THR A 7 -23.54 1.59 17.82
CA THR A 7 -22.50 2.24 18.64
C THR A 7 -21.98 1.23 19.68
N GLU A 8 -20.66 1.24 19.88
CA GLU A 8 -19.85 1.03 21.09
C GLU A 8 -20.42 0.24 22.29
N GLN A 9 -19.65 -0.77 22.71
CA GLN A 9 -19.39 -0.98 24.13
C GLN A 9 -17.96 -1.52 24.33
N GLU A 10 -17.12 -0.66 24.88
CA GLU A 10 -15.80 -0.99 25.40
C GLU A 10 -15.90 -2.09 26.46
N ASN A 11 -15.02 -3.08 26.39
CA ASN A 11 -14.46 -3.68 27.60
C ASN A 11 -13.02 -4.08 27.32
N LEU A 12 -12.15 -3.39 28.05
CA LEU A 12 -10.71 -3.56 28.08
C LEU A 12 -10.36 -5.00 28.44
N SER A 13 -9.63 -5.66 27.56
CA SER A 13 -8.72 -6.73 27.93
C SER A 13 -7.41 -6.41 27.23
N GLN A 14 -6.61 -5.64 27.96
CA GLN A 14 -5.26 -5.25 27.61
C GLN A 14 -4.34 -6.47 27.79
N ASP A 15 -4.48 -7.43 26.88
CA ASP A 15 -3.54 -8.54 26.73
C ASP A 15 -3.44 -8.85 25.23
N GLY A 16 -2.75 -7.97 24.51
CA GLY A 16 -2.77 -7.91 23.06
C GLY A 16 -1.52 -8.52 22.45
N GLU A 17 -1.50 -9.84 22.25
CA GLU A 17 -0.65 -10.42 21.20
C GLU A 17 -0.93 -9.69 19.88
N VAL A 18 0.14 -9.31 19.18
CA VAL A 18 0.07 -8.58 17.92
C VAL A 18 -0.63 -9.47 16.89
N ASN A 19 -1.84 -9.11 16.49
CA ASN A 19 -2.66 -9.91 15.57
C ASN A 19 -2.85 -9.18 14.24
N GLU A 20 -3.35 -9.86 13.22
CA GLU A 20 -3.56 -9.38 11.85
C GLU A 20 -4.59 -8.24 11.69
N ARG A 21 -5.21 -7.81 12.80
CA ARG A 21 -6.05 -6.61 12.89
C ARG A 21 -5.34 -5.40 13.53
N THR A 22 -4.10 -5.57 13.98
CA THR A 22 -3.29 -4.48 14.49
C THR A 22 -2.81 -3.65 13.30
N HIS A 23 -3.39 -2.46 13.13
CA HIS A 23 -3.02 -1.54 12.07
C HIS A 23 -1.55 -1.09 12.21
N LEU A 24 -0.78 -1.18 11.12
CA LEU A 24 0.64 -0.79 11.09
C LEU A 24 0.88 0.72 11.12
N LEU A 25 -0.18 1.50 10.91
CA LEU A 25 -0.17 2.96 10.95
C LEU A 25 -1.23 3.41 11.95
N SER A 26 -0.82 4.19 12.94
CA SER A 26 -1.75 4.92 13.80
C SER A 26 -2.54 5.90 12.93
N ASP A 27 -3.87 5.78 12.92
CA ASP A 27 -4.71 6.73 12.19
C ASP A 27 -4.41 8.16 12.68
N PRO A 28 -4.23 9.14 11.79
CA PRO A 28 -3.79 10.49 12.16
C PRO A 28 -4.87 11.34 12.84
N VAL A 29 -6.08 10.81 13.07
CA VAL A 29 -7.22 11.57 13.58
C VAL A 29 -7.93 10.83 14.71
N SER A 30 -7.29 10.74 15.87
CA SER A 30 -7.99 10.65 17.15
C SER A 30 -7.12 11.23 18.26
N ASN A 31 -7.20 12.55 18.34
CA ASN A 31 -6.65 13.32 19.44
C ASN A 31 -7.66 13.27 20.59
N ASN A 32 -7.54 12.29 21.49
CA ASN A 32 -8.26 12.28 22.76
C ASN A 32 -7.24 12.14 23.88
N TYR A 33 -6.69 13.29 24.29
CA TYR A 33 -6.06 13.42 25.60
C TYR A 33 -7.16 13.51 26.65
N GLN A 34 -7.30 12.48 27.47
CA GLN A 34 -7.83 12.64 28.83
C GLN A 34 -6.94 11.88 29.80
N VAL A 35 -5.92 12.58 30.30
CA VAL A 35 -5.36 12.27 31.62
C VAL A 35 -5.75 13.44 32.50
N ASN A 36 -6.77 13.21 33.32
CA ASN A 36 -7.16 14.07 34.41
C ASN A 36 -6.55 13.44 35.68
N PRO A 37 -5.43 13.94 36.24
CA PRO A 37 -5.00 13.53 37.56
C PRO A 37 -5.70 14.46 38.56
N SER A 38 -6.85 14.02 39.05
CA SER A 38 -7.49 14.59 40.22
C SER A 38 -6.58 14.41 41.45
N SER A 39 -6.40 15.52 42.17
CA SER A 39 -6.06 15.60 43.60
C SER A 39 -4.61 15.30 44.02
N ASN A 40 -3.76 16.32 44.01
CA ASN A 40 -3.53 17.10 45.23
C ASN A 40 -2.58 18.28 44.96
N GLU A 41 -3.18 19.45 45.03
CA GLU A 41 -2.60 20.73 45.35
C GLU A 41 -1.74 20.62 46.61
N TYR A 42 -0.46 21.03 46.53
CA TYR A 42 0.18 22.01 47.42
C TYR A 42 1.64 22.21 46.99
N GLY A 43 1.85 23.32 46.27
CA GLY A 43 3.07 24.10 46.09
C GLY A 43 4.44 23.42 46.14
N ASN A 44 5.09 23.30 44.99
CA ASN A 44 6.47 23.77 44.87
C ASN A 44 6.78 24.19 43.43
N HIS A 45 6.86 25.50 43.21
CA HIS A 45 7.16 26.13 41.93
C HIS A 45 8.66 26.04 41.59
N TYR A 46 9.20 24.87 41.21
CA TYR A 46 10.53 24.75 40.57
C TYR A 46 10.68 23.46 39.73
N SER A 47 9.64 23.06 38.99
CA SER A 47 9.56 21.70 38.40
C SER A 47 9.43 21.62 36.87
N SER A 48 9.68 22.69 36.11
CA SER A 48 9.39 22.69 34.66
C SER A 48 10.60 22.50 33.72
N SER A 49 11.85 22.43 34.22
CA SER A 49 13.02 22.37 33.34
C SER A 49 13.56 20.96 33.03
N VAL A 50 13.00 19.90 33.61
CA VAL A 50 13.49 18.52 33.44
C VAL A 50 12.65 17.75 32.42
N THR A 51 11.36 18.04 32.30
CA THR A 51 10.45 17.36 31.35
C THR A 51 10.57 17.90 29.92
N GLN A 52 10.81 19.20 29.73
CA GLN A 52 10.99 19.80 28.39
C GLN A 52 12.26 19.30 27.68
N LYS A 53 13.37 19.13 28.42
CA LYS A 53 14.64 18.61 27.85
C LYS A 53 14.51 17.17 27.32
N SER A 54 13.63 16.38 27.94
CA SER A 54 13.34 15.01 27.52
C SER A 54 12.58 14.96 26.19
N ASP A 55 11.67 15.91 25.97
CA ASP A 55 10.84 15.98 24.76
C ASP A 55 11.65 16.47 23.55
N GLU A 56 12.48 17.50 23.73
CA GLU A 56 13.41 17.97 22.69
C GLU A 56 14.38 16.87 22.25
N GLN A 57 14.92 16.09 23.19
CA GLN A 57 15.80 14.97 22.89
C GLN A 57 15.08 13.83 22.15
N SER A 58 13.80 13.58 22.45
CA SER A 58 12.96 12.62 21.74
C SER A 58 12.65 13.08 20.31
N ALA A 59 12.35 14.37 20.12
CA ALA A 59 12.13 14.97 18.80
C ALA A 59 13.37 14.86 17.91
N LEU A 60 14.56 15.12 18.47
CA LEU A 60 15.83 14.94 17.78
C LEU A 60 16.08 13.47 17.40
N ASN A 61 15.77 12.52 18.27
CA ASN A 61 15.89 11.10 17.95
C ASN A 61 14.94 10.69 16.81
N ARG A 62 13.70 11.19 16.83
CA ARG A 62 12.74 10.98 15.72
C ARG A 62 13.25 11.54 14.40
N ILE A 63 13.83 12.75 14.41
CA ILE A 63 14.43 13.37 13.23
C ILE A 63 15.56 12.49 12.70
N LEU A 64 16.44 11.99 13.57
CA LEU A 64 17.54 11.11 13.17
C LEU A 64 17.05 9.79 12.59
N GLN A 65 16.07 9.13 13.22
CA GLN A 65 15.49 7.88 12.72
C GLN A 65 14.79 8.06 11.37
N LEU A 66 13.99 9.14 11.23
CA LEU A 66 13.33 9.48 9.98
C LEU A 66 14.35 9.78 8.88
N THR A 67 15.39 10.53 9.21
CA THR A 67 16.47 10.86 8.28
C THR A 67 17.22 9.61 7.85
N ALA A 68 17.58 8.74 8.80
CA ALA A 68 18.24 7.46 8.51
C ALA A 68 17.38 6.54 7.62
N SER A 69 16.05 6.55 7.79
CA SER A 69 15.14 5.78 6.93
C SER A 69 14.94 6.39 5.53
N ASN A 70 15.11 7.70 5.38
CA ASN A 70 14.83 8.41 4.12
C ASN A 70 16.09 8.63 3.27
N ILE A 71 17.27 8.48 3.84
CA ILE A 71 18.53 8.54 3.11
C ILE A 71 18.68 7.26 2.28
N ILE A 72 18.96 7.44 1.00
CA ILE A 72 19.24 6.35 0.07
C ILE A 72 20.73 6.00 0.19
N ASP A 73 21.03 4.80 0.67
CA ASP A 73 22.38 4.24 0.61
C ASP A 73 22.67 3.77 -0.82
N VAL A 74 23.43 4.58 -1.55
CA VAL A 74 23.87 4.28 -2.93
C VAL A 74 24.93 3.17 -2.98
N GLY A 75 25.56 2.83 -1.85
CA GLY A 75 26.58 1.79 -1.74
C GLY A 75 26.03 0.39 -1.44
N ALA A 76 24.75 0.27 -1.08
CA ALA A 76 24.11 -0.99 -0.67
C ALA A 76 23.80 -1.98 -1.84
N LEU A 77 24.52 -1.89 -2.96
CA LEU A 77 24.33 -2.77 -4.12
C LEU A 77 24.87 -4.19 -3.92
N GLU A 78 25.65 -4.43 -2.87
CA GLU A 78 26.21 -5.75 -2.57
C GLU A 78 25.16 -6.64 -1.89
N CYS A 79 24.64 -7.61 -2.66
CA CYS A 79 23.61 -8.57 -2.27
C CYS A 79 24.16 -9.67 -1.31
N HIS A 80 25.02 -9.31 -0.36
CA HIS A 80 25.70 -10.27 0.53
C HIS A 80 25.39 -10.03 2.02
N THR A 81 24.36 -9.23 2.32
CA THR A 81 23.93 -8.98 3.71
C THR A 81 23.22 -10.16 4.37
N LEU A 82 23.02 -11.27 3.64
CA LEU A 82 22.39 -12.49 4.17
C LEU A 82 23.33 -13.68 4.08
N GLU A 83 23.67 -14.25 5.24
CA GLU A 83 24.44 -15.50 5.30
C GLU A 83 23.61 -16.69 4.80
N GLN A 84 24.27 -17.66 4.17
CA GLN A 84 23.59 -18.83 3.57
C GLN A 84 22.79 -19.63 4.61
N HIS A 85 23.31 -19.78 5.82
CA HIS A 85 22.61 -20.53 6.87
C HIS A 85 21.32 -19.82 7.29
N GLU A 86 21.33 -18.49 7.35
CA GLU A 86 20.17 -17.70 7.78
C GLU A 86 19.09 -17.74 6.69
N TYR A 87 19.49 -17.70 5.42
CA TYR A 87 18.58 -17.93 4.30
C TYR A 87 17.86 -19.29 4.42
N ILE A 88 18.60 -20.37 4.66
CA ILE A 88 18.03 -21.73 4.75
C ILE A 88 17.04 -21.83 5.93
N GLU A 89 17.39 -21.29 7.09
CA GLU A 89 16.52 -21.27 8.27
C GLU A 89 15.25 -20.44 8.03
N ARG A 90 15.36 -19.26 7.39
CA ARG A 90 14.18 -18.46 7.00
C ARG A 90 13.28 -19.20 6.03
N VAL A 91 13.84 -19.88 5.03
CA VAL A 91 13.07 -20.71 4.08
C VAL A 91 12.31 -21.81 4.82
N ARG A 92 12.96 -22.51 5.75
CA ARG A 92 12.32 -23.55 6.56
C ARG A 92 11.17 -22.99 7.40
N LEU A 93 11.40 -21.86 8.09
CA LEU A 93 10.41 -21.19 8.91
C LEU A 93 9.19 -20.76 8.09
N TYR A 94 9.40 -20.18 6.91
CA TYR A 94 8.31 -19.73 6.05
C TYR A 94 7.51 -20.89 5.47
N ASN A 95 8.17 -21.98 5.05
CA ASN A 95 7.47 -23.19 4.61
C ASN A 95 6.62 -23.78 5.73
N GLN A 96 7.15 -23.86 6.95
CA GLN A 96 6.40 -24.36 8.10
C GLN A 96 5.16 -23.49 8.40
N ARG A 97 5.32 -22.16 8.42
CA ARG A 97 4.19 -21.22 8.60
C ARG A 97 3.18 -21.29 7.46
N LEU A 98 3.63 -21.51 6.23
CA LEU A 98 2.73 -21.66 5.08
C LEU A 98 1.89 -22.94 5.20
N HIS A 99 2.50 -24.06 5.64
CA HIS A 99 1.78 -25.31 5.84
C HIS A 99 0.72 -25.20 6.95
N THR A 100 1.01 -24.51 8.06
CA THR A 100 0.02 -24.30 9.13
C THR A 100 -1.14 -23.43 8.64
N LEU A 101 -0.86 -22.33 7.94
CA LEU A 101 -1.88 -21.45 7.36
C LEU A 101 -2.71 -22.13 6.26
N ALA A 102 -2.08 -22.94 5.40
CA ALA A 102 -2.77 -23.70 4.35
C ALA A 102 -3.70 -24.75 4.95
N SER A 103 -3.32 -25.39 6.06
CA SER A 103 -4.18 -26.34 6.77
C SER A 103 -5.43 -25.67 7.35
N VAL A 104 -5.28 -24.46 7.92
CA VAL A 104 -6.40 -23.69 8.50
C VAL A 104 -7.31 -23.05 7.45
N LYS A 105 -6.76 -22.65 6.29
CA LYS A 105 -7.52 -21.97 5.22
C LYS A 105 -8.17 -22.92 4.20
N ASN A 106 -7.88 -24.23 4.26
CA ASN A 106 -8.47 -25.23 3.36
C ASN A 106 -9.83 -25.74 3.83
N GLY A 107 -10.71 -24.83 4.24
CA GLY A 107 -12.15 -25.04 4.15
C GLY A 107 -12.61 -24.83 2.71
N VAL A 108 -12.63 -25.89 1.90
CA VAL A 108 -13.44 -26.00 0.67
C VAL A 108 -13.19 -24.90 -0.39
N ARG A 109 -11.94 -24.50 -0.65
CA ARG A 109 -11.63 -23.88 -1.95
C ARG A 109 -11.26 -24.97 -2.92
N SER A 110 -12.26 -25.32 -3.72
CA SER A 110 -12.19 -26.14 -4.92
C SER A 110 -10.78 -26.22 -5.50
N ARG A 111 -10.17 -27.41 -5.48
CA ARG A 111 -8.89 -27.72 -6.14
C ARG A 111 -8.97 -27.64 -7.67
N HIS A 112 -10.09 -27.18 -8.21
CA HIS A 112 -10.25 -26.96 -9.62
C HIS A 112 -9.72 -25.57 -9.94
N GLU A 113 -8.66 -25.55 -10.74
CA GLU A 113 -8.28 -24.37 -11.51
C GLU A 113 -9.55 -23.78 -12.14
N PRO A 114 -9.77 -22.46 -12.07
CA PRO A 114 -10.97 -21.86 -12.64
C PRO A 114 -11.06 -22.24 -14.12
N GLN A 115 -12.03 -23.08 -14.47
CA GLN A 115 -12.27 -23.41 -15.86
C GLN A 115 -12.81 -22.17 -16.56
N LEU A 116 -12.40 -21.96 -17.80
CA LEU A 116 -12.92 -20.87 -18.62
C LEU A 116 -14.42 -21.07 -18.85
N LEU A 117 -15.19 -19.98 -18.81
CA LEU A 117 -16.61 -19.95 -19.15
C LEU A 117 -17.55 -20.74 -18.21
N CYS A 118 -17.16 -20.99 -16.95
CA CYS A 118 -18.06 -21.57 -15.93
C CYS A 118 -19.35 -20.79 -15.71
N ASP A 119 -19.35 -19.50 -16.07
CA ASP A 119 -20.40 -18.52 -15.87
C ASP A 119 -21.31 -18.33 -17.08
N ILE A 120 -21.06 -19.04 -18.20
CA ILE A 120 -21.84 -18.92 -19.43
C ILE A 120 -22.79 -20.12 -19.58
N PRO A 121 -24.01 -20.06 -19.01
CA PRO A 121 -25.00 -21.12 -19.19
C PRO A 121 -25.51 -21.14 -20.63
N ALA A 122 -25.44 -22.32 -21.26
CA ALA A 122 -25.90 -22.57 -22.64
C ALA A 122 -25.25 -21.66 -23.70
N ALA A 123 -23.93 -21.81 -23.85
CA ALA A 123 -23.10 -21.10 -24.82
C ALA A 123 -23.66 -21.09 -26.26
N GLU A 124 -24.28 -22.19 -26.71
CA GLU A 124 -24.88 -22.29 -28.05
C GLU A 124 -25.90 -21.17 -28.33
N ARG A 125 -26.69 -20.78 -27.33
CA ARG A 125 -27.69 -19.72 -27.45
C ARG A 125 -27.04 -18.35 -27.67
N ILE A 126 -25.95 -18.09 -26.96
CA ILE A 126 -25.22 -16.82 -27.02
C ILE A 126 -24.47 -16.72 -28.34
N LEU A 127 -23.86 -17.81 -28.80
CA LEU A 127 -23.16 -17.86 -30.09
C LEU A 127 -24.11 -17.75 -31.29
N SER A 128 -25.37 -18.17 -31.12
CA SER A 128 -26.42 -18.04 -32.15
C SER A 128 -27.12 -16.68 -32.14
N ALA A 129 -26.78 -15.79 -31.22
CA ALA A 129 -27.37 -14.46 -31.14
C ALA A 129 -26.94 -13.58 -32.32
N GLN A 130 -27.71 -12.52 -32.58
CA GLN A 130 -27.41 -11.57 -33.65
C GLN A 130 -26.02 -10.97 -33.43
N PRO A 131 -25.13 -10.99 -34.44
CA PRO A 131 -23.81 -10.36 -34.33
C PRO A 131 -23.92 -8.84 -34.18
N ILE A 132 -22.83 -8.21 -33.72
CA ILE A 132 -22.71 -6.76 -33.63
C ILE A 132 -23.10 -6.07 -34.94
N SER A 133 -23.79 -4.93 -34.82
CA SER A 133 -24.26 -4.19 -35.99
C SER A 133 -23.09 -3.60 -36.79
N SER A 134 -23.26 -3.46 -38.10
CA SER A 134 -22.26 -2.83 -38.97
C SER A 134 -22.04 -1.35 -38.65
N ALA A 135 -23.08 -0.67 -38.13
CA ALA A 135 -22.99 0.71 -37.66
C ALA A 135 -22.04 0.83 -36.46
N ASP A 136 -22.16 -0.07 -35.48
CA ASP A 136 -21.30 -0.08 -34.30
C ASP A 136 -19.85 -0.41 -34.66
N LEU A 137 -19.62 -1.38 -35.56
CA LEU A 137 -18.28 -1.67 -36.08
C LEU A 137 -17.65 -0.45 -36.75
N SER A 138 -18.42 0.25 -37.59
CA SER A 138 -17.95 1.46 -38.28
C SER A 138 -17.63 2.59 -37.30
N LEU A 139 -18.44 2.75 -36.25
CA LEU A 139 -18.21 3.71 -35.18
C LEU A 139 -16.92 3.39 -34.41
N MET A 140 -16.69 2.13 -34.05
CA MET A 140 -15.47 1.70 -33.35
C MET A 140 -14.22 1.95 -34.20
N LEU A 141 -14.26 1.60 -35.50
CA LEU A 141 -13.16 1.82 -36.43
C LEU A 141 -12.84 3.31 -36.58
N THR A 142 -13.86 4.14 -36.78
CA THR A 142 -13.71 5.59 -36.93
C THR A 142 -13.13 6.20 -35.65
N SER A 143 -13.61 5.76 -34.48
CA SER A 143 -13.12 6.23 -33.19
C SER A 143 -11.66 5.84 -32.96
N SER A 144 -11.29 4.60 -33.30
CA SER A 144 -9.91 4.12 -33.23
C SER A 144 -8.97 4.94 -34.14
N GLN A 145 -9.38 5.22 -35.37
CA GLN A 145 -8.60 6.06 -36.30
C GLN A 145 -8.40 7.49 -35.78
N LYS A 146 -9.42 8.07 -35.15
CA LYS A 146 -9.32 9.39 -34.50
C LYS A 146 -8.31 9.36 -33.35
N ILE A 147 -8.30 8.32 -32.53
CA ILE A 147 -7.34 8.14 -31.43
C ILE A 147 -5.91 8.05 -31.98
N VAL A 148 -5.69 7.21 -32.99
CA VAL A 148 -4.36 7.07 -33.63
C VAL A 148 -3.89 8.41 -34.20
N THR A 149 -4.79 9.15 -34.85
CA THR A 149 -4.49 10.48 -35.38
C THR A 149 -4.13 11.46 -34.27
N ALA A 150 -4.87 11.46 -33.15
CA ALA A 150 -4.57 12.31 -32.01
C ALA A 150 -3.23 11.96 -31.35
N LEU A 151 -2.91 10.67 -31.21
CA LEU A 151 -1.62 10.21 -30.67
C LEU A 151 -0.44 10.66 -31.53
N SER A 152 -0.61 10.75 -32.86
CA SER A 152 0.44 11.27 -33.75
C SER A 152 0.79 12.75 -33.51
N GLN A 153 -0.11 13.50 -32.86
CA GLN A 153 0.13 14.89 -32.46
C GLN A 153 0.86 15.02 -31.12
N VAL A 154 1.02 13.92 -30.37
CA VAL A 154 1.84 13.89 -29.15
C VAL A 154 3.31 13.80 -29.57
N ARG A 155 3.88 14.95 -29.98
CA ARG A 155 5.28 15.10 -30.33
C ARG A 155 5.81 16.45 -29.87
N VAL A 156 7.12 16.54 -29.66
CA VAL A 156 7.79 17.81 -29.38
C VAL A 156 7.91 18.60 -30.67
N GLU A 157 7.39 19.82 -30.71
CA GLU A 157 7.62 20.75 -31.81
C GLU A 157 9.02 21.36 -31.68
N HIS A 158 9.86 21.18 -32.70
CA HIS A 158 11.16 21.86 -32.77
C HIS A 158 10.96 23.37 -32.92
N LYS A 159 11.59 24.17 -32.06
CA LYS A 159 11.57 25.64 -32.14
C LYS A 159 12.96 26.22 -32.40
N GLU A 160 13.96 25.72 -31.67
CA GLU A 160 15.34 26.20 -31.72
C GLU A 160 16.31 25.03 -31.63
N ASP A 161 17.51 25.21 -32.14
CA ASP A 161 18.54 24.17 -32.12
C ASP A 161 19.07 23.98 -30.70
N LEU A 162 18.87 22.78 -30.15
CA LEU A 162 19.37 22.42 -28.81
C LEU A 162 20.90 22.27 -28.77
N VAL A 163 21.52 22.09 -29.94
CA VAL A 163 22.97 21.89 -30.07
C VAL A 163 23.47 22.83 -31.16
N VAL A 164 24.35 23.75 -30.78
CA VAL A 164 25.03 24.65 -31.72
C VAL A 164 26.51 24.24 -31.79
N PRO A 165 27.03 23.88 -32.97
CA PRO A 165 28.45 23.58 -33.11
C PRO A 165 29.25 24.88 -33.03
N PHE A 166 30.23 24.91 -32.14
CA PHE A 166 31.19 26.01 -32.07
C PHE A 166 32.33 25.72 -33.06
N GLY A 167 32.33 26.43 -34.19
CA GLY A 167 33.43 26.43 -35.16
C GLY A 167 33.71 27.86 -35.60
N ILE A 168 34.98 28.27 -35.55
CA ILE A 168 35.47 29.55 -36.07
C ILE A 168 35.70 29.36 -37.59
N PRO A 169 35.40 30.35 -38.46
CA PRO A 169 35.64 30.26 -39.91
C PRO A 169 37.09 29.95 -40.30
#